data_AF-A0A7G6DYF2-F1
#
_entry.id   AF-A0A7G6DYF2-F1
#
_cell.length_a   1.000
_cell.length_b   1.000
_cell.length_c   1.000
_cell.angle_alpha   90.00
_cell.angle_beta   90.00
_cell.angle_gamma   90.00
#
_symmetry.space_group_name_H-M   'P 1'
#
loop_
_entity.id
_entity.type
_entity.pdbx_description
1 polymer ?
#
loop_
_entity_poly.entity_id
_entity_poly.type
_entity_poly.pdbx_seq_one_letter_code
_entity_poly.pdbx_strand_id
1 'polypeptide(L)'
;MPKKSRPKMGGFNIPRKGLSEMNNFIPGVIPSPPDPRDWQYAKLTSPISLPRKYRCKIIPLPPRDQGPKGTCVGQAGANTNEILQYKERGTAERLSSLYIYSMCKQLDGYPDMEGTFLRVLMKVLTKYGAPPENKMPYFTTWTVPPIPSDTIHALARPNRVKTYAKVQTERELKQALVEQGPVPIAMMITSDFFNAQNGVVPKEASGTLLGGHAMTLIGYDDDARLYEVINSWGYHPCTKQGHNFIPYELLHKPSLAMDLPIPVLMEAFSVVDMIEIRLPRDVTISDRYIGLKLNGEYIDLDIPAVIIEDVGRAYFPIRELEKLGFEVQWVESTSTIELKTK
;
A
#
# COMPACT_ATOMS: atom_id res chain seq x y z
N MET A 1 36.46 37.32 -37.58
CA MET A 1 35.73 36.28 -36.82
C MET A 1 34.37 36.84 -36.41
N PRO A 2 33.25 36.34 -36.95
CA PRO A 2 31.93 36.84 -36.58
C PRO A 2 31.47 36.20 -35.26
N LYS A 3 31.04 37.04 -34.31
CA LYS A 3 30.45 36.64 -33.02
C LYS A 3 29.11 35.97 -33.28
N LYS A 4 29.01 34.65 -33.02
CA LYS A 4 27.74 33.91 -33.03
C LYS A 4 26.82 34.42 -31.91
N SER A 5 25.64 34.89 -32.27
CA SER A 5 24.54 35.24 -31.37
C SER A 5 24.02 34.00 -30.65
N ARG A 6 23.94 34.06 -29.31
CA ARG A 6 23.25 33.03 -28.50
C ARG A 6 21.75 33.05 -28.83
N PRO A 7 21.09 31.89 -29.01
CA PRO A 7 19.65 31.85 -29.22
C PRO A 7 18.94 32.25 -27.92
N LYS A 8 17.94 33.15 -28.04
CA LYS A 8 17.04 33.48 -26.93
C LYS A 8 16.21 32.24 -26.60
N MET A 9 16.38 31.68 -25.40
CA MET A 9 15.44 30.70 -24.88
C MET A 9 14.08 31.38 -24.73
N GLY A 10 13.09 30.88 -25.47
CA GLY A 10 11.70 31.26 -25.29
C GLY A 10 11.27 30.93 -23.86
N GLY A 11 10.79 31.93 -23.14
CA GLY A 11 10.30 31.75 -21.78
C GLY A 11 9.11 30.79 -21.80
N PHE A 12 9.24 29.67 -21.09
CA PHE A 12 8.10 28.85 -20.73
C PHE A 12 7.18 29.70 -19.85
N ASN A 13 6.00 30.03 -20.38
CA ASN A 13 5.00 30.79 -19.66
C ASN A 13 4.29 29.83 -18.70
N ILE A 14 4.87 29.62 -17.53
CA ILE A 14 4.27 28.83 -16.45
C ILE A 14 3.12 29.65 -15.85
N PRO A 15 1.87 29.17 -15.82
CA PRO A 15 0.79 29.89 -15.16
C PRO A 15 1.13 30.11 -13.68
N ARG A 16 1.19 31.39 -13.27
CA ARG A 16 1.61 31.86 -11.93
C ARG A 16 0.82 31.26 -10.76
N LYS A 17 -0.34 30.63 -11.01
CA LYS A 17 -1.25 30.11 -9.98
C LYS A 17 -0.70 28.88 -9.24
N GLY A 18 0.06 28.01 -9.92
CA GLY A 18 0.58 26.77 -9.32
C GLY A 18 1.76 26.99 -8.35
N LEU A 19 2.59 28.02 -8.58
CA LEU A 19 3.79 28.28 -7.78
C LEU A 19 3.49 28.78 -6.36
N SER A 20 2.40 29.52 -6.15
CA SER A 20 2.02 29.98 -4.79
C SER A 20 1.40 28.87 -3.94
N GLU A 21 0.74 27.88 -4.57
CA GLU A 21 0.11 26.75 -3.88
C GLU A 21 1.10 25.61 -3.56
N MET A 22 2.21 25.51 -4.31
CA MET A 22 3.33 24.59 -4.01
C MET A 22 3.90 24.75 -2.60
N ASN A 23 3.80 25.94 -2.01
CA ASN A 23 4.30 26.20 -0.65
C ASN A 23 3.36 25.68 0.46
N ASN A 24 2.13 25.26 0.12
CA ASN A 24 1.13 24.85 1.09
C ASN A 24 1.07 23.33 1.31
N PHE A 25 1.62 22.53 0.40
CA PHE A 25 1.58 21.06 0.48
C PHE A 25 2.91 20.43 0.07
N ILE A 26 3.52 19.68 0.99
CA ILE A 26 4.79 19.00 0.75
C ILE A 26 4.53 17.49 0.63
N PRO A 27 4.79 16.87 -0.54
CA PRO A 27 4.76 15.41 -0.67
C PRO A 27 5.87 14.79 0.19
N GLY A 28 5.64 13.59 0.73
CA GLY A 28 6.54 12.99 1.71
C GLY A 28 6.62 11.46 1.69
N VAL A 29 6.15 10.78 0.64
CA VAL A 29 6.42 9.35 0.51
C VAL A 29 7.61 9.13 -0.41
N ILE A 30 8.50 8.26 0.04
CA ILE A 30 9.68 7.81 -0.70
C ILE A 30 9.42 6.33 -1.05
N PRO A 31 9.83 5.83 -2.24
CA PRO A 31 9.67 4.41 -2.55
C PRO A 31 10.39 3.56 -1.51
N SER A 32 9.73 2.54 -0.98
CA SER A 32 10.40 1.60 -0.08
C SER A 32 11.53 0.86 -0.82
N PRO A 33 12.71 0.64 -0.19
CA PRO A 33 13.76 -0.21 -0.76
C PRO A 33 13.20 -1.61 -1.10
N PRO A 34 13.67 -2.31 -2.15
CA PRO A 34 13.22 -3.67 -2.41
C PRO A 34 13.43 -4.60 -1.20
N ASP A 35 12.42 -5.41 -0.86
CA ASP A 35 12.52 -6.41 0.20
C ASP A 35 11.89 -7.71 -0.32
N PRO A 36 12.67 -8.79 -0.53
CA PRO A 36 12.15 -10.05 -1.07
C PRO A 36 11.20 -10.77 -0.10
N ARG A 37 11.12 -10.32 1.15
CA ARG A 37 10.21 -10.86 2.17
C ARG A 37 8.82 -10.24 2.12
N ASP A 38 8.59 -9.21 1.29
CA ASP A 38 7.25 -8.67 1.09
C ASP A 38 6.33 -9.77 0.53
N TRP A 39 5.26 -10.09 1.26
CA TRP A 39 4.21 -10.97 0.76
C TRP A 39 3.59 -10.36 -0.49
N GLN A 40 3.46 -11.14 -1.56
CA GLN A 40 2.84 -10.69 -2.80
C GLN A 40 1.34 -11.01 -2.77
N TYR A 41 0.49 -10.02 -3.04
CA TYR A 41 -0.97 -10.17 -2.93
C TYR A 41 -1.51 -11.35 -3.76
N ALA A 42 -0.99 -11.53 -4.97
CA ALA A 42 -1.36 -12.63 -5.87
C ALA A 42 -1.05 -14.02 -5.32
N LYS A 43 -0.08 -14.16 -4.40
CA LYS A 43 0.23 -15.45 -3.75
C LYS A 43 -0.71 -15.78 -2.59
N LEU A 44 -1.46 -14.79 -2.10
CA LEU A 44 -2.32 -14.91 -0.93
C LEU A 44 -3.80 -14.96 -1.29
N THR A 45 -4.14 -14.71 -2.55
CA THR A 45 -5.51 -14.59 -3.02
C THR A 45 -5.71 -15.38 -4.31
N SER A 46 -6.95 -15.82 -4.55
CA SER A 46 -7.34 -16.42 -5.82
C SER A 46 -7.97 -15.37 -6.72
N PRO A 47 -7.71 -15.35 -8.03
CA PRO A 47 -8.34 -14.40 -8.94
C PRO A 47 -9.87 -14.46 -8.89
N ILE A 48 -10.54 -13.31 -8.79
CA ILE A 48 -12.01 -13.22 -8.85
C ILE A 48 -12.52 -12.55 -10.12
N SER A 49 -13.82 -12.68 -10.38
CA SER A 49 -14.50 -11.79 -11.33
C SER A 49 -14.63 -10.40 -10.71
N LEU A 50 -14.19 -9.37 -11.42
CA LEU A 50 -14.20 -8.00 -10.93
C LEU A 50 -15.43 -7.25 -11.47
N PRO A 51 -16.17 -6.50 -10.64
CA PRO A 51 -17.19 -5.58 -11.14
C PRO A 51 -16.52 -4.47 -11.96
N ARG A 52 -17.23 -3.86 -12.91
CA ARG A 52 -16.72 -2.72 -13.69
C ARG A 52 -16.52 -1.46 -12.84
N LYS A 53 -17.23 -1.36 -11.72
CA LYS A 53 -17.17 -0.25 -10.79
C LYS A 53 -17.22 -0.77 -9.37
N TYR A 54 -16.38 -0.21 -8.52
CA TYR A 54 -16.42 -0.51 -7.10
C TYR A 54 -15.95 0.69 -6.29
N ARG A 55 -16.55 0.89 -5.12
CA ARG A 55 -16.15 1.92 -4.17
C ARG A 55 -16.35 1.39 -2.76
N CYS A 56 -15.31 1.49 -1.93
CA CYS A 56 -15.39 1.22 -0.50
C CYS A 56 -16.51 2.06 0.12
N LYS A 57 -17.26 1.46 1.04
CA LYS A 57 -18.11 2.25 1.93
C LYS A 57 -17.21 3.02 2.88
N ILE A 58 -17.40 4.33 2.95
CA ILE A 58 -16.63 5.22 3.83
C ILE A 58 -17.59 5.99 4.72
N ILE A 59 -17.15 6.28 5.95
CA ILE A 59 -17.82 7.24 6.82
C ILE A 59 -17.51 8.66 6.31
N PRO A 60 -18.49 9.59 6.28
CA PRO A 60 -18.26 10.97 5.83
C PRO A 60 -17.53 11.79 6.88
N LEU A 61 -16.31 11.37 7.24
CA LEU A 61 -15.42 12.17 8.08
C LEU A 61 -14.89 13.36 7.28
N PRO A 62 -14.65 14.52 7.91
CA PRO A 62 -14.04 15.66 7.24
C PRO A 62 -12.71 15.29 6.57
N PRO A 63 -12.38 15.83 5.39
CA PRO A 63 -11.08 15.66 4.76
C PRO A 63 -9.92 15.96 5.70
N ARG A 64 -8.86 15.16 5.62
CA ARG A 64 -7.60 15.43 6.33
C ARG A 64 -6.85 16.56 5.62
N ASP A 65 -6.15 17.39 6.38
CA ASP A 65 -5.29 18.42 5.86
C ASP A 65 -3.90 18.29 6.49
N GLN A 66 -2.91 17.94 5.68
CA GLN A 66 -1.52 17.82 6.11
C GLN A 66 -0.79 19.16 6.15
N GLY A 67 -1.35 20.20 5.54
CA GLY A 67 -0.68 21.48 5.34
C GLY A 67 0.73 21.34 4.77
N PRO A 68 1.69 22.18 5.21
CA PRO A 68 3.01 22.28 4.60
C PRO A 68 3.99 21.23 5.14
N LYS A 69 3.51 20.01 5.43
CA LYS A 69 4.31 18.94 6.03
C LYS A 69 4.21 17.64 5.24
N GLY A 70 5.34 16.96 5.04
CA GLY A 70 5.49 15.67 4.37
C GLY A 70 4.96 14.48 5.18
N THR A 71 3.74 14.62 5.71
CA THR A 71 3.08 13.63 6.57
C THR A 71 2.03 12.79 5.84
N CYS A 72 1.97 12.88 4.50
CA CYS A 72 0.98 12.20 3.66
C CYS A 72 0.85 10.69 3.98
N VAL A 73 1.96 10.02 4.33
CA VAL A 73 1.95 8.60 4.70
C VAL A 73 1.13 8.33 5.97
N GLY A 74 1.27 9.17 7.01
CA GLY A 74 0.46 9.05 8.23
C GLY A 74 -1.03 9.34 7.97
N GLN A 75 -1.31 10.30 7.08
CA GLN A 75 -2.68 10.65 6.70
C GLN A 75 -3.36 9.53 5.92
N ALA A 76 -2.68 8.97 4.91
CA ALA A 76 -3.15 7.81 4.15
C ALA A 76 -3.32 6.58 5.06
N GLY A 77 -2.42 6.40 6.03
CA GLY A 77 -2.54 5.37 7.06
C GLY A 77 -3.81 5.47 7.89
N ALA A 78 -4.10 6.67 8.40
CA ALA A 78 -5.29 6.91 9.20
C ALA A 78 -6.58 6.69 8.37
N ASN A 79 -6.66 7.25 7.16
CA ASN A 79 -7.79 7.03 6.25
C ASN A 79 -8.01 5.54 5.95
N THR A 80 -6.94 4.80 5.67
CA THR A 80 -7.00 3.35 5.42
C THR A 80 -7.59 2.62 6.62
N ASN A 81 -7.06 2.88 7.82
CA ASN A 81 -7.48 2.18 9.03
C ASN A 81 -8.93 2.54 9.43
N GLU A 82 -9.36 3.78 9.22
CA GLU A 82 -10.74 4.23 9.45
C GLU A 82 -11.75 3.51 8.54
N ILE A 83 -11.43 3.37 7.26
CA ILE A 83 -12.30 2.68 6.31
C ILE A 83 -12.35 1.18 6.65
N LEU A 84 -11.24 0.59 7.06
CA LEU A 84 -11.22 -0.81 7.54
C LEU A 84 -12.07 -0.99 8.80
N GLN A 85 -11.96 -0.10 9.78
CA GLN A 85 -12.82 -0.12 10.97
C GLN A 85 -14.30 -0.01 10.58
N TYR A 86 -14.64 0.89 9.66
CA TYR A 86 -16.00 1.05 9.19
C TYR A 86 -16.51 -0.20 8.46
N LYS A 87 -15.66 -0.84 7.64
CA LYS A 87 -15.98 -2.11 6.95
C LYS A 87 -16.26 -3.23 7.97
N GLU A 88 -15.47 -3.32 9.03
CA GLU A 88 -15.57 -4.39 10.03
C GLU A 88 -16.69 -4.17 11.06
N ARG A 89 -16.84 -2.94 11.55
CA ARG A 89 -17.68 -2.62 12.73
C ARG A 89 -18.95 -1.85 12.39
N GLY A 90 -19.06 -1.32 11.17
CA GLY A 90 -20.12 -0.40 10.77
C GLY A 90 -20.01 1.00 11.40
N THR A 91 -18.96 1.24 12.18
CA THR A 91 -18.61 2.53 12.79
C THR A 91 -17.09 2.73 12.69
N ALA A 92 -16.65 3.98 12.65
CA ALA A 92 -15.24 4.32 12.71
C ALA A 92 -15.07 5.63 13.48
N GLU A 93 -14.01 5.71 14.27
CA GLU A 93 -13.57 6.94 14.90
C GLU A 93 -12.44 7.57 14.10
N ARG A 94 -12.24 8.89 14.24
CA ARG A 94 -11.10 9.56 13.63
C ARG A 94 -9.81 9.12 14.35
N LEU A 95 -8.79 8.71 13.63
CA LEU A 95 -7.52 8.22 14.16
C LEU A 95 -6.39 9.21 13.98
N SER A 96 -5.45 9.23 14.92
CA SER A 96 -4.31 10.15 14.88
C SER A 96 -3.33 9.78 13.76
N SER A 97 -3.36 10.56 12.67
CA SER A 97 -2.36 10.48 11.59
C SER A 97 -0.97 10.91 12.06
N LEU A 98 -0.93 11.82 13.04
CA LEU A 98 0.31 12.27 13.67
C LEU A 98 1.01 11.13 14.41
N TYR A 99 0.28 10.36 15.21
CA TYR A 99 0.83 9.19 15.89
C TYR A 99 1.40 8.18 14.90
N ILE A 100 0.65 7.88 13.83
CA ILE A 100 1.11 6.95 12.78
C ILE A 100 2.42 7.45 12.18
N TYR A 101 2.49 8.74 11.82
CA TYR A 101 3.69 9.33 11.25
C TYR A 101 4.87 9.32 12.24
N SER A 102 4.67 9.72 13.50
CA SER A 102 5.70 9.66 14.55
C SER A 102 6.24 8.25 14.75
N MET A 103 5.36 7.23 14.73
CA MET A 103 5.78 5.82 14.76
C MET A 103 6.58 5.43 13.51
N CYS A 104 6.23 5.94 12.32
CA CYS A 104 7.02 5.69 11.12
C CYS A 104 8.43 6.25 11.25
N LYS A 105 8.58 7.48 11.77
CA LYS A 105 9.89 8.12 12.00
C LYS A 105 10.78 7.37 12.99
N GLN A 106 10.19 6.64 13.94
CA GLN A 106 10.94 5.78 14.86
C GLN A 106 11.43 4.48 14.21
N LEU A 107 10.80 4.04 13.10
CA LEU A 107 11.04 2.74 12.48
C LEU A 107 11.71 2.81 11.10
N ASP A 108 11.75 3.99 10.48
CA ASP A 108 12.23 4.15 9.10
C ASP A 108 13.75 4.31 8.98
N GLY A 109 14.46 4.52 10.09
CA GLY A 109 15.91 4.70 10.10
C GLY A 109 16.37 6.10 9.68
N TYR A 110 15.46 7.04 9.44
CA TYR A 110 15.74 8.40 8.99
C TYR A 110 14.94 9.44 9.79
N PRO A 111 15.03 9.47 11.13
CA PRO A 111 14.15 10.26 12.01
C PRO A 111 14.16 11.77 11.70
N ASP A 112 15.28 12.30 11.21
CA ASP A 112 15.48 13.74 10.97
C ASP A 112 15.10 14.18 9.54
N MET A 113 14.77 13.25 8.65
CA MET A 113 14.30 13.58 7.29
C MET A 113 12.77 13.60 7.23
N GLU A 114 12.23 14.60 6.53
CA GLU A 114 10.80 14.66 6.28
C GLU A 114 10.37 13.53 5.33
N GLY A 115 9.12 13.10 5.47
CA GLY A 115 8.62 11.93 4.77
C GLY A 115 9.02 10.58 5.37
N THR A 116 8.50 9.50 4.78
CA THR A 116 8.76 8.10 5.17
C THR A 116 8.30 7.13 4.05
N PHE A 117 8.22 5.83 4.34
CA PHE A 117 7.91 4.76 3.37
C PHE A 117 6.54 4.13 3.59
N LEU A 118 5.88 3.70 2.51
CA LEU A 118 4.58 3.03 2.63
C LEU A 118 4.69 1.66 3.31
N ARG A 119 5.81 0.94 3.14
CA ARG A 119 6.05 -0.31 3.89
C ARG A 119 6.16 -0.07 5.40
N VAL A 120 6.79 1.04 5.82
CA VAL A 120 6.89 1.37 7.24
C VAL A 120 5.53 1.70 7.81
N LEU A 121 4.67 2.41 7.06
CA LEU A 121 3.27 2.59 7.43
C LEU A 121 2.59 1.26 7.73
N MET A 122 2.71 0.28 6.83
CA MET A 122 2.05 -1.01 7.03
C MET A 122 2.60 -1.74 8.28
N LYS A 123 3.91 -1.68 8.54
CA LYS A 123 4.50 -2.18 9.80
C LYS A 123 3.92 -1.49 11.03
N VAL A 124 3.73 -0.17 10.98
CA VAL A 124 3.11 0.60 12.07
C VAL A 124 1.68 0.16 12.32
N LEU A 125 0.86 0.10 11.27
CA LEU A 125 -0.54 -0.31 11.39
C LEU A 125 -0.66 -1.76 11.90
N THR A 126 0.22 -2.66 11.50
CA THR A 126 0.20 -4.06 11.97
C THR A 126 0.69 -4.20 13.40
N LYS A 127 1.81 -3.57 13.76
CA LYS A 127 2.43 -3.79 15.08
C LYS A 127 1.80 -2.94 16.18
N TYR A 128 1.39 -1.71 15.86
CA TYR A 128 0.96 -0.70 16.84
C TYR A 128 -0.48 -0.24 16.65
N GLY A 129 -0.95 -0.13 15.40
CA GLY A 129 -2.28 0.42 15.09
C GLY A 129 -2.28 1.94 15.18
N ALA A 130 -3.42 2.54 15.51
CA ALA A 130 -3.56 3.99 15.62
C ALA A 130 -4.55 4.39 16.74
N PRO A 131 -4.19 5.33 17.63
CA PRO A 131 -5.09 5.81 18.67
C PRO A 131 -6.11 6.79 18.08
N PRO A 132 -7.17 7.13 18.84
CA PRO A 132 -8.10 8.18 18.44
C PRO A 132 -7.39 9.53 18.25
N GLU A 133 -7.84 10.32 17.27
CA GLU A 133 -7.29 11.64 16.91
C GLU A 133 -7.23 12.58 18.11
N ASN A 134 -8.24 12.55 18.99
CA ASN A 134 -8.28 13.40 20.19
C ASN A 134 -7.19 13.09 21.24
N LYS A 135 -6.48 11.97 21.12
CA LYS A 135 -5.37 11.59 22.02
C LYS A 135 -4.03 12.13 21.54
N MET A 136 -3.89 12.36 20.24
CA MET A 136 -2.72 13.00 19.66
C MET A 136 -3.17 13.78 18.42
N PRO A 137 -3.76 14.98 18.61
CA PRO A 137 -4.32 15.76 17.52
C PRO A 137 -3.27 16.17 16.51
N TYR A 138 -3.65 16.23 15.23
CA TYR A 138 -2.81 16.76 14.17
C TYR A 138 -2.64 18.28 14.27
N PHE A 139 -1.43 18.77 14.02
CA PHE A 139 -1.10 20.19 13.89
C PHE A 139 -0.05 20.39 12.80
N THR A 140 0.00 21.58 12.20
CA THR A 140 0.86 21.87 11.04
C THR A 140 2.19 22.54 11.40
N THR A 141 2.33 23.08 12.62
CA THR A 141 3.48 23.88 13.07
C THR A 141 4.42 23.09 14.00
N TRP A 142 5.17 22.08 13.51
CA TRP A 142 5.99 21.24 14.41
C TRP A 142 7.28 20.61 13.85
N THR A 143 8.07 20.06 14.80
CA THR A 143 9.09 18.97 14.73
C THR A 143 8.51 17.66 15.29
N VAL A 144 8.98 16.47 14.85
CA VAL A 144 8.33 15.17 15.14
C VAL A 144 8.13 15.01 16.64
N PRO A 145 6.89 15.12 17.15
CA PRO A 145 6.72 15.14 18.58
C PRO A 145 6.99 13.74 19.14
N PRO A 146 7.66 13.65 20.30
CA PRO A 146 7.73 12.38 21.01
C PRO A 146 6.33 11.91 21.35
N ILE A 147 6.16 10.60 21.46
CA ILE A 147 4.87 10.02 21.82
C ILE A 147 4.57 10.41 23.28
N PRO A 148 3.42 11.06 23.57
CA PRO A 148 3.21 11.69 24.86
C PRO A 148 3.28 10.75 26.08
N SER A 149 2.90 9.47 25.91
CA SER A 149 3.01 8.45 26.95
C SER A 149 2.81 7.03 26.40
N ASP A 150 3.26 6.02 27.16
CA ASP A 150 3.02 4.62 26.86
C ASP A 150 1.53 4.24 26.80
N THR A 151 0.67 5.02 27.47
CA THR A 151 -0.79 4.79 27.46
C THR A 151 -1.39 4.97 26.06
N ILE A 152 -0.80 5.81 25.22
CA ILE A 152 -1.27 6.01 23.84
C ILE A 152 -1.07 4.75 23.00
N HIS A 153 0.00 3.99 23.24
CA HIS A 153 0.19 2.68 22.59
C HIS A 153 -0.90 1.68 22.97
N ALA A 154 -1.41 1.73 24.21
CA ALA A 154 -2.54 0.88 24.62
C ALA A 154 -3.83 1.24 23.86
N LEU A 155 -4.07 2.53 23.61
CA LEU A 155 -5.21 3.02 22.82
C LEU A 155 -5.09 2.73 21.33
N ALA A 156 -3.87 2.58 20.80
CA ALA A 156 -3.64 2.26 19.39
C ALA A 156 -3.86 0.78 19.05
N ARG A 157 -3.55 -0.12 19.99
CA ARG A 157 -3.56 -1.59 19.81
C ARG A 157 -4.87 -2.19 19.27
N PRO A 158 -6.07 -1.73 19.68
CA PRO A 158 -7.35 -2.24 19.15
C PRO A 158 -7.59 -1.91 17.67
N ASN A 159 -6.83 -0.97 17.12
CA ASN A 159 -6.96 -0.48 15.75
C ASN A 159 -5.79 -0.99 14.87
N ARG A 160 -5.21 -2.15 15.23
CA ARG A 160 -4.21 -2.84 14.40
C ARG A 160 -4.85 -3.53 13.22
N VAL A 161 -4.15 -3.55 12.11
CA VAL A 161 -4.49 -4.39 10.96
C VAL A 161 -3.76 -5.73 11.10
N LYS A 162 -4.34 -6.83 10.60
CA LYS A 162 -3.77 -8.17 10.83
C LYS A 162 -2.42 -8.36 10.14
N THR A 163 -2.40 -8.22 8.82
CA THR A 163 -1.18 -8.28 8.02
C THR A 163 -1.39 -7.52 6.71
N TYR A 164 -0.35 -7.44 5.89
CA TYR A 164 -0.34 -6.69 4.66
C TYR A 164 0.43 -7.41 3.56
N ALA A 165 0.06 -7.13 2.31
CA ALA A 165 0.68 -7.67 1.12
C ALA A 165 0.92 -6.58 0.09
N LYS A 166 2.03 -6.69 -0.64
CA LYS A 166 2.36 -5.80 -1.74
C LYS A 166 1.46 -6.10 -2.93
N VAL A 167 0.92 -5.03 -3.51
CA VAL A 167 0.08 -5.06 -4.71
C VAL A 167 0.92 -4.56 -5.89
N GLN A 168 0.97 -5.33 -6.97
CA GLN A 168 1.90 -5.08 -8.08
C GLN A 168 1.20 -4.75 -9.40
N THR A 169 -0.03 -5.22 -9.61
CA THR A 169 -0.73 -5.08 -10.89
C THR A 169 -2.05 -4.33 -10.75
N GLU A 170 -2.54 -3.75 -11.84
CA GLU A 170 -3.88 -3.13 -11.89
C GLU A 170 -4.97 -4.09 -11.43
N ARG A 171 -4.90 -5.36 -11.86
CA ARG A 171 -5.86 -6.39 -11.50
C ARG A 171 -5.83 -6.66 -10.01
N GLU A 172 -4.64 -6.81 -9.41
CA GLU A 172 -4.50 -6.99 -7.96
C GLU A 172 -5.03 -5.78 -7.18
N LEU A 173 -4.78 -4.57 -7.66
CA LEU A 173 -5.26 -3.34 -7.03
C LEU A 173 -6.79 -3.26 -7.02
N LYS A 174 -7.44 -3.59 -8.12
CA LYS A 174 -8.91 -3.70 -8.20
C LYS A 174 -9.45 -4.83 -7.33
N GLN A 175 -8.77 -5.98 -7.32
CA GLN A 175 -9.18 -7.13 -6.50
C GLN A 175 -9.04 -6.84 -4.99
N ALA A 176 -7.93 -6.24 -4.57
CA ALA A 176 -7.69 -5.80 -3.20
C ALA A 176 -8.78 -4.84 -2.73
N LEU A 177 -9.19 -3.88 -3.57
CA LEU A 177 -10.32 -3.00 -3.26
C LEU A 177 -11.61 -3.77 -2.96
N VAL A 178 -11.95 -4.73 -3.84
CA VAL A 178 -13.20 -5.49 -3.76
C VAL A 178 -13.20 -6.43 -2.55
N GLU A 179 -12.12 -7.18 -2.33
CA GLU A 179 -12.06 -8.21 -1.28
C GLU A 179 -11.66 -7.63 0.08
N GLN A 180 -10.63 -6.78 0.10
CA GLN A 180 -9.98 -6.34 1.33
C GLN A 180 -10.38 -4.92 1.74
N GLY A 181 -10.64 -4.04 0.78
CA GLY A 181 -11.03 -2.66 1.02
C GLY A 181 -9.93 -1.66 0.65
N PRO A 182 -9.76 -0.55 1.39
CA PRO A 182 -8.89 0.55 0.97
C PRO A 182 -7.45 0.10 0.76
N VAL A 183 -6.81 0.64 -0.29
CA VAL A 183 -5.42 0.35 -0.65
C VAL A 183 -4.61 1.64 -0.49
N PRO A 184 -3.75 1.77 0.54
CA PRO A 184 -2.76 2.85 0.56
C PRO A 184 -1.84 2.73 -0.64
N ILE A 185 -1.61 3.85 -1.33
CA ILE A 185 -0.74 3.96 -2.50
C ILE A 185 0.27 5.08 -2.32
N ALA A 186 1.44 4.92 -2.94
CA ALA A 186 2.45 5.95 -3.12
C ALA A 186 2.56 6.27 -4.62
N MET A 187 2.39 7.54 -4.96
CA MET A 187 2.32 8.00 -6.33
C MET A 187 3.22 9.21 -6.54
N MET A 188 4.00 9.23 -7.62
CA MET A 188 4.71 10.43 -8.04
C MET A 188 3.69 11.46 -8.56
N ILE A 189 3.75 12.69 -8.07
CA ILE A 189 2.81 13.76 -8.45
C ILE A 189 3.54 14.95 -9.07
N THR A 190 2.83 15.67 -9.93
CA THR A 190 3.26 16.93 -10.53
C THR A 190 2.36 18.09 -10.10
N SER A 191 2.77 19.31 -10.42
CA SER A 191 1.94 20.51 -10.25
C SER A 191 0.59 20.46 -10.98
N ASP A 192 0.37 19.52 -11.91
CA ASP A 192 -0.92 19.36 -12.59
C ASP A 192 -2.03 18.92 -11.64
N PHE A 193 -1.69 18.33 -10.49
CA PHE A 193 -2.66 18.01 -9.44
C PHE A 193 -3.40 19.25 -8.94
N PHE A 194 -2.77 20.44 -8.95
CA PHE A 194 -3.44 21.70 -8.59
C PHE A 194 -4.42 22.20 -9.67
N ASN A 195 -4.31 21.69 -10.90
CA ASN A 195 -5.21 22.02 -12.00
C ASN A 195 -6.43 21.07 -12.08
N ALA A 196 -6.59 20.17 -11.11
CA ALA A 196 -7.68 19.22 -11.09
C ALA A 196 -9.05 19.94 -11.05
N GLN A 197 -9.97 19.50 -11.90
CA GLN A 197 -11.32 20.07 -11.99
C GLN A 197 -12.32 19.12 -11.35
N ASN A 198 -13.05 19.59 -10.33
CA ASN A 198 -13.97 18.76 -9.56
C ASN A 198 -13.28 17.48 -9.04
N GLY A 199 -12.02 17.62 -8.58
CA GLY A 199 -11.17 16.52 -8.11
C GLY A 199 -10.49 15.69 -9.21
N VAL A 200 -10.89 15.80 -10.48
CA VAL A 200 -10.34 15.01 -11.57
C VAL A 200 -8.98 15.56 -12.00
N VAL A 201 -7.92 14.78 -11.82
CA VAL A 201 -6.55 15.15 -12.17
C VAL A 201 -6.37 15.09 -13.69
N PRO A 202 -5.65 16.04 -14.32
CA PRO A 202 -5.32 15.96 -15.74
C PRO A 202 -4.63 14.65 -16.11
N LYS A 203 -5.00 14.07 -17.27
CA LYS A 203 -4.41 12.82 -17.77
C LYS A 203 -2.93 12.97 -18.11
N GLU A 204 -2.60 14.10 -18.71
CA GLU A 204 -1.23 14.47 -19.01
C GLU A 204 -0.62 15.16 -17.80
N ALA A 205 0.54 14.66 -17.40
CA ALA A 205 1.30 15.22 -16.32
C ALA A 205 2.59 15.85 -16.88
N SER A 206 2.40 17.06 -17.36
CA SER A 206 3.39 17.92 -18.03
C SER A 206 3.98 19.01 -17.13
N GLY A 207 3.41 19.18 -15.93
CA GLY A 207 3.84 20.13 -14.94
C GLY A 207 5.10 19.68 -14.20
N THR A 208 5.63 20.56 -13.37
CA THR A 208 6.82 20.30 -12.55
C THR A 208 6.59 19.14 -11.59
N LEU A 209 7.55 18.21 -11.53
CA LEU A 209 7.56 17.13 -10.55
C LEU A 209 7.64 17.68 -9.13
N LEU A 210 6.73 17.27 -8.25
CA LEU A 210 6.70 17.70 -6.85
C LEU A 210 7.33 16.67 -5.91
N GLY A 211 7.20 15.38 -6.24
CA GLY A 211 7.71 14.27 -5.42
C GLY A 211 6.69 13.15 -5.25
N GLY A 212 6.98 12.22 -4.34
CA GLY A 212 6.09 11.11 -4.02
C GLY A 212 5.04 11.50 -2.98
N HIS A 213 3.77 11.27 -3.29
CA HIS A 213 2.62 11.55 -2.44
C HIS A 213 1.85 10.27 -2.09
N ALA A 214 1.48 10.13 -0.82
CA ALA A 214 0.71 8.98 -0.34
C ALA A 214 -0.77 9.34 -0.21
N MET A 215 -1.63 8.47 -0.74
CA MET A 215 -3.09 8.62 -0.71
C MET A 215 -3.74 7.27 -0.41
N THR A 216 -5.02 7.27 -0.07
CA THR A 216 -5.80 6.03 0.11
C THR A 216 -6.70 5.81 -1.08
N LEU A 217 -6.43 4.78 -1.87
CA LEU A 217 -7.31 4.36 -2.94
C LEU A 217 -8.53 3.66 -2.36
N ILE A 218 -9.72 4.08 -2.80
CA ILE A 218 -11.00 3.60 -2.26
C ILE A 218 -11.96 3.12 -3.34
N GLY A 219 -11.66 3.30 -4.62
CA GLY A 219 -12.58 2.87 -5.66
C GLY A 219 -12.04 3.04 -7.06
N TYR A 220 -12.79 2.53 -8.01
CA TYR A 220 -12.54 2.62 -9.43
C TYR A 220 -13.84 2.58 -10.25
N ASP A 221 -13.80 3.18 -11.43
CA ASP A 221 -14.86 3.16 -12.41
C ASP A 221 -14.24 2.93 -13.80
N ASP A 222 -14.47 1.74 -14.38
CA ASP A 222 -13.95 1.37 -15.71
C ASP A 222 -14.60 2.15 -16.84
N ASP A 223 -15.85 2.61 -16.67
CA ASP A 223 -16.55 3.38 -17.70
C ASP A 223 -16.01 4.81 -17.75
N ALA A 224 -15.72 5.39 -16.58
CA ALA A 224 -15.08 6.70 -16.47
C ALA A 224 -13.55 6.64 -16.65
N ARG A 225 -12.95 5.45 -16.50
CA ARG A 225 -11.49 5.20 -16.45
C ARG A 225 -10.79 6.02 -15.36
N LEU A 226 -11.40 6.04 -14.18
CA LEU A 226 -10.93 6.80 -13.02
C LEU A 226 -10.77 5.90 -11.80
N TYR A 227 -9.71 6.12 -11.06
CA TYR A 227 -9.56 5.69 -9.67
C TYR A 227 -10.03 6.80 -8.74
N GLU A 228 -10.63 6.45 -7.61
CA GLU A 228 -10.98 7.42 -6.56
C GLU A 228 -10.04 7.24 -5.37
N VAL A 229 -9.36 8.32 -4.99
CA VAL A 229 -8.45 8.37 -3.85
C VAL A 229 -8.90 9.43 -2.85
N ILE A 230 -8.72 9.14 -1.56
CA ILE A 230 -8.80 10.15 -0.49
C ILE A 230 -7.43 10.80 -0.38
N ASN A 231 -7.40 12.11 -0.58
CA ASN A 231 -6.21 12.95 -0.44
C ASN A 231 -6.17 13.58 0.98
N SER A 232 -5.08 14.26 1.29
CA SER A 232 -4.83 14.93 2.58
C SER A 232 -4.57 16.43 2.43
N TRP A 233 -5.30 17.08 1.51
CA TRP A 233 -5.21 18.52 1.22
C TRP A 233 -6.49 19.27 1.62
N GLY A 234 -7.22 18.76 2.61
CA GLY A 234 -8.42 19.40 3.14
C GLY A 234 -9.50 19.62 2.06
N TYR A 235 -10.11 20.80 2.09
CA TYR A 235 -11.09 21.25 1.09
C TYR A 235 -10.46 22.07 -0.04
N HIS A 236 -9.17 21.85 -0.34
CA HIS A 236 -8.50 22.58 -1.40
C HIS A 236 -9.28 22.48 -2.74
N PRO A 237 -9.40 23.55 -3.55
CA PRO A 237 -10.21 23.57 -4.76
C PRO A 237 -9.87 22.49 -5.81
N CYS A 238 -8.64 21.97 -5.78
CA CYS A 238 -8.23 20.87 -6.65
C CYS A 238 -8.77 19.49 -6.21
N THR A 239 -9.41 19.40 -5.04
CA THR A 239 -10.08 18.20 -4.55
C THR A 239 -11.59 18.33 -4.71
N LYS A 240 -12.30 17.21 -4.73
CA LYS A 240 -13.75 17.15 -4.56
C LYS A 240 -14.05 16.64 -3.16
N GLN A 241 -14.29 17.55 -2.21
CA GLN A 241 -14.51 17.21 -0.81
C GLN A 241 -13.37 16.35 -0.23
N GLY A 242 -12.10 16.67 -0.54
CA GLY A 242 -10.94 15.89 -0.11
C GLY A 242 -10.57 14.69 -0.96
N HIS A 243 -11.35 14.40 -2.01
CA HIS A 243 -11.10 13.29 -2.92
C HIS A 243 -10.45 13.79 -4.21
N ASN A 244 -9.63 12.94 -4.81
CA ASN A 244 -9.17 13.12 -6.18
C ASN A 244 -9.55 11.91 -7.03
N PHE A 245 -9.73 12.15 -8.32
CA PHE A 245 -9.98 11.12 -9.31
C PHE A 245 -8.80 11.04 -10.25
N ILE A 246 -8.12 9.90 -10.21
CA ILE A 246 -6.87 9.67 -10.93
C ILE A 246 -7.17 8.91 -12.23
N PRO A 247 -6.85 9.45 -13.41
CA PRO A 247 -6.99 8.72 -14.66
C PRO A 247 -6.14 7.45 -14.68
N TYR A 248 -6.69 6.38 -15.27
CA TYR A 248 -5.97 5.11 -15.42
C TYR A 248 -4.66 5.28 -16.18
N GLU A 249 -4.68 6.14 -17.22
CA GLU A 249 -3.52 6.44 -18.04
C GLU A 249 -2.39 7.06 -17.23
N LEU A 250 -2.72 7.84 -16.21
CA LEU A 250 -1.74 8.51 -15.37
C LEU A 250 -1.13 7.53 -14.37
N LEU A 251 -1.95 6.75 -13.65
CA LEU A 251 -1.47 5.86 -12.59
C LEU A 251 -0.54 4.76 -13.10
N HIS A 252 -0.82 4.24 -14.30
CA HIS A 252 -0.04 3.16 -14.93
C HIS A 252 1.04 3.66 -15.90
N LYS A 253 1.29 4.97 -15.94
CA LYS A 253 2.36 5.53 -16.76
C LYS A 253 3.72 5.06 -16.22
N PRO A 254 4.64 4.58 -17.08
CA PRO A 254 5.91 4.03 -16.63
C PRO A 254 6.86 5.07 -16.04
N SER A 255 6.69 6.35 -16.36
CA SER A 255 7.33 7.47 -15.66
C SER A 255 6.65 8.81 -15.99
N LEU A 256 6.76 9.76 -15.06
CA LEU A 256 6.43 11.16 -15.30
C LEU A 256 7.60 11.86 -15.98
N ALA A 257 7.30 12.61 -17.03
CA ALA A 257 8.24 13.30 -17.92
C ALA A 257 9.55 13.70 -17.23
N MET A 258 10.61 12.90 -17.38
CA MET A 258 12.02 13.16 -17.00
C MET A 258 12.96 11.95 -17.29
N ASP A 259 12.52 10.93 -18.06
CA ASP A 259 13.26 9.67 -18.28
C ASP A 259 13.74 8.96 -16.98
N LEU A 260 13.13 9.28 -15.83
CA LEU A 260 13.42 8.58 -14.57
C LEU A 260 12.82 7.17 -14.64
N PRO A 261 13.55 6.12 -14.23
CA PRO A 261 13.06 4.73 -14.23
C PRO A 261 12.11 4.45 -13.06
N ILE A 262 11.29 5.43 -12.66
CA ILE A 262 10.36 5.32 -11.51
C ILE A 262 8.92 5.41 -12.05
N PRO A 263 8.10 4.35 -11.88
CA PRO A 263 6.71 4.36 -12.27
C PRO A 263 5.91 5.39 -11.48
N VAL A 264 4.83 5.89 -12.09
CA VAL A 264 3.96 6.88 -11.45
C VAL A 264 3.34 6.31 -10.18
N LEU A 265 2.79 5.10 -10.24
CA LEU A 265 2.52 4.31 -9.05
C LEU A 265 3.82 3.69 -8.56
N MET A 266 4.35 4.19 -7.44
CA MET A 266 5.63 3.75 -6.87
C MET A 266 5.46 2.44 -6.10
N GLU A 267 4.42 2.35 -5.28
CA GLU A 267 4.05 1.14 -4.55
C GLU A 267 2.61 1.21 -4.01
N ALA A 268 2.03 0.05 -3.75
CA ALA A 268 0.72 -0.11 -3.15
C ALA A 268 0.73 -1.32 -2.20
N PHE A 269 -0.01 -1.23 -1.10
CA PHE A 269 -0.17 -2.34 -0.16
C PHE A 269 -1.65 -2.55 0.15
N SER A 270 -2.07 -3.81 0.21
CA SER A 270 -3.37 -4.19 0.74
C SER A 270 -3.20 -4.68 2.16
N VAL A 271 -4.12 -4.29 3.05
CA VAL A 271 -4.37 -5.12 4.25
C VAL A 271 -4.96 -6.43 3.78
N VAL A 272 -4.55 -7.53 4.39
CA VAL A 272 -5.07 -8.86 4.09
C VAL A 272 -5.44 -9.54 5.40
N ASP A 273 -6.68 -9.99 5.47
CA ASP A 273 -7.14 -10.89 6.51
C ASP A 273 -6.74 -12.33 6.15
N MET A 274 -5.52 -12.76 6.45
CA MET A 274 -5.23 -14.20 6.56
C MET A 274 -5.34 -14.58 8.04
N ILE A 275 -6.04 -15.63 8.45
CA ILE A 275 -5.89 -17.02 8.01
C ILE A 275 -7.27 -17.65 7.74
N GLU A 276 -7.60 -17.91 6.47
CA GLU A 276 -8.07 -19.24 6.10
C GLU A 276 -6.89 -19.81 5.31
N ILE A 277 -6.05 -20.64 5.95
CA ILE A 277 -5.20 -21.55 5.16
C ILE A 277 -6.21 -22.43 4.45
N ARG A 278 -6.58 -22.06 3.22
CA ARG A 278 -7.17 -23.01 2.31
C ARG A 278 -6.04 -23.96 1.97
N LEU A 279 -5.94 -25.01 2.78
CA LEU A 279 -5.19 -26.19 2.41
C LEU A 279 -5.56 -26.49 0.94
N PRO A 280 -4.57 -26.73 0.08
CA PRO A 280 -4.83 -27.01 -1.33
C PRO A 280 -5.92 -28.08 -1.42
N ARG A 281 -6.95 -27.80 -2.22
CA ARG A 281 -8.12 -28.70 -2.31
C ARG A 281 -7.75 -30.06 -2.90
N ASP A 282 -6.72 -30.06 -3.76
CA ASP A 282 -6.21 -31.25 -4.43
C ASP A 282 -4.68 -31.27 -4.29
N VAL A 283 -4.16 -32.30 -3.63
CA VAL A 283 -2.74 -32.65 -3.62
C VAL A 283 -2.60 -33.96 -4.39
N THR A 284 -1.85 -33.94 -5.48
CA THR A 284 -1.52 -35.15 -6.25
C THR A 284 -0.01 -35.41 -6.18
N ILE A 285 0.34 -36.62 -5.76
CA ILE A 285 1.70 -37.15 -5.73
C ILE A 285 1.81 -38.18 -6.85
N SER A 286 2.80 -38.03 -7.73
CA SER A 286 3.04 -38.93 -8.86
C SER A 286 4.42 -39.57 -8.76
N ASP A 287 4.54 -40.84 -9.09
CA ASP A 287 5.81 -41.56 -9.25
C ASP A 287 6.42 -41.34 -10.66
N ARG A 288 5.57 -40.96 -11.64
CA ARG A 288 5.99 -40.63 -13.00
C ARG A 288 6.63 -39.25 -13.16
N TYR A 289 6.53 -38.38 -12.15
CA TYR A 289 7.10 -37.03 -12.14
C TYR A 289 7.48 -36.69 -10.70
N ILE A 290 8.74 -36.30 -10.44
CA ILE A 290 9.27 -35.99 -9.10
C ILE A 290 8.73 -34.64 -8.63
N GLY A 291 7.44 -34.55 -8.34
CA GLY A 291 6.79 -33.29 -8.00
C GLY A 291 5.43 -33.45 -7.33
N LEU A 292 5.04 -32.46 -6.53
CA LEU A 292 3.66 -32.32 -6.08
C LEU A 292 2.89 -31.35 -6.97
N LYS A 293 1.62 -31.65 -7.23
CA LYS A 293 0.72 -30.71 -7.91
C LYS A 293 -0.14 -29.99 -6.87
N LEU A 294 -0.04 -28.66 -6.84
CA LEU A 294 -0.85 -27.79 -5.99
C LEU A 294 -1.70 -26.87 -6.83
N ASN A 295 -3.03 -27.00 -6.73
CA ASN A 295 -3.98 -26.14 -7.44
C ASN A 295 -3.70 -26.01 -8.95
N GLY A 296 -3.08 -27.02 -9.57
CA GLY A 296 -2.71 -26.99 -10.99
C GLY A 296 -1.22 -26.85 -11.27
N GLU A 297 -0.43 -26.31 -10.35
CA GLU A 297 1.00 -26.04 -10.54
C GLU A 297 1.91 -27.14 -9.98
N TYR A 298 3.00 -27.41 -10.68
CA TYR A 298 3.98 -28.42 -10.29
C TYR A 298 5.07 -27.80 -9.42
N ILE A 299 5.39 -28.47 -8.32
CA ILE A 299 6.51 -28.16 -7.44
C ILE A 299 7.41 -29.38 -7.42
N ASP A 300 8.64 -29.24 -7.89
CA ASP A 300 9.63 -30.31 -7.87
C ASP A 300 10.00 -30.66 -6.42
N LEU A 301 10.08 -31.96 -6.12
CA LEU A 301 10.52 -32.46 -4.82
C LEU A 301 12.03 -32.71 -4.88
N ASP A 302 12.75 -32.44 -3.78
CA ASP A 302 14.18 -32.74 -3.71
C ASP A 302 14.39 -34.25 -3.56
N ILE A 303 13.41 -34.92 -2.94
CA ILE A 303 13.35 -36.37 -2.77
C ILE A 303 11.97 -36.86 -3.24
N PRO A 304 11.90 -37.87 -4.13
CA PRO A 304 10.62 -38.45 -4.55
C PRO A 304 9.87 -39.07 -3.37
N ALA A 305 8.54 -39.03 -3.42
CA ALA A 305 7.70 -39.75 -2.46
C ALA A 305 7.90 -41.27 -2.61
N VAL A 306 7.85 -41.99 -1.49
CA VAL A 306 7.95 -43.46 -1.47
C VAL A 306 6.55 -44.05 -1.52
N ILE A 307 6.24 -44.82 -2.55
CA ILE A 307 4.96 -45.52 -2.66
C ILE A 307 5.11 -46.93 -2.09
N ILE A 308 4.22 -47.30 -1.17
CA ILE A 308 4.07 -48.68 -0.72
C ILE A 308 2.80 -49.24 -1.36
N GLU A 309 2.98 -49.99 -2.45
CA GLU A 309 1.92 -50.44 -3.35
C GLU A 309 0.94 -51.42 -2.69
N ASP A 310 1.43 -52.26 -1.78
CA ASP A 310 0.66 -53.27 -1.05
C ASP A 310 -0.42 -52.67 -0.13
N VAL A 311 -0.19 -51.47 0.37
CA VAL A 311 -1.12 -50.72 1.25
C VAL A 311 -1.69 -49.48 0.57
N GLY A 312 -1.33 -49.20 -0.68
CA GLY A 312 -1.78 -48.04 -1.45
C GLY A 312 -1.46 -46.71 -0.79
N ARG A 313 -0.31 -46.59 -0.09
CA ARG A 313 0.10 -45.37 0.62
C ARG A 313 1.33 -44.73 0.01
N ALA A 314 1.34 -43.40 -0.04
CA ALA A 314 2.51 -42.60 -0.38
C ALA A 314 3.09 -41.98 0.89
N TYR A 315 4.39 -42.16 1.12
CA TYR A 315 5.15 -41.48 2.17
C TYR A 315 5.87 -40.29 1.55
N PHE A 316 5.52 -39.11 2.06
CA PHE A 316 5.99 -37.83 1.59
C PHE A 316 7.09 -37.30 2.53
N PRO A 317 8.24 -36.81 2.01
CA PRO A 317 9.26 -36.21 2.87
C PRO A 317 8.71 -34.94 3.53
N ILE A 318 8.56 -34.95 4.84
CA ILE A 318 7.90 -33.86 5.57
C ILE A 318 8.59 -32.50 5.40
N ARG A 319 9.90 -32.51 5.08
CA ARG A 319 10.71 -31.32 4.85
C ARG A 319 10.24 -30.52 3.63
N GLU A 320 9.57 -31.16 2.68
CA GLU A 320 9.00 -30.50 1.50
C GLU A 320 7.86 -29.54 1.88
N LEU A 321 7.28 -29.64 3.09
CA LEU A 321 6.36 -28.64 3.61
C LEU A 321 7.03 -27.26 3.80
N GLU A 322 8.36 -27.19 3.86
CA GLU A 322 9.09 -25.91 3.87
C GLU A 322 8.85 -25.11 2.58
N LYS A 323 8.68 -25.79 1.44
CA LYS A 323 8.33 -25.16 0.15
C LYS A 323 6.91 -24.56 0.17
N LEU A 324 6.08 -24.97 1.13
CA LEU A 324 4.71 -24.48 1.34
C LEU A 324 4.63 -23.38 2.40
N GLY A 325 5.77 -22.87 2.87
CA GLY A 325 5.83 -21.77 3.84
C GLY A 325 5.81 -22.23 5.30
N PHE A 326 5.95 -23.52 5.57
CA PHE A 326 6.17 -24.00 6.93
C PHE A 326 7.66 -23.95 7.31
N GLU A 327 7.94 -23.88 8.60
CA GLU A 327 9.22 -24.25 9.19
C GLU A 327 9.04 -25.64 9.79
N VAL A 328 9.89 -26.58 9.38
CA VAL A 328 9.81 -27.99 9.78
C VAL A 328 10.97 -28.29 10.70
N GLN A 329 10.70 -28.58 11.96
CA GLN A 329 11.73 -28.83 12.97
C GLN A 329 11.55 -30.22 13.61
N TRP A 330 12.61 -31.04 13.57
CA TRP A 330 12.66 -32.26 14.38
C TRP A 330 12.98 -31.88 15.84
N VAL A 331 12.12 -32.31 16.76
CA VAL A 331 12.28 -32.11 18.19
C VAL A 331 12.66 -33.45 18.81
N GLU A 332 13.96 -33.65 19.00
CA GLU A 332 14.53 -34.90 19.50
C GLU A 332 13.98 -35.28 20.88
N SER A 333 13.79 -34.30 21.77
CA SER A 333 13.30 -34.53 23.13
C SER A 333 11.89 -35.13 23.20
N THR A 334 11.09 -34.94 22.16
CA THR A 334 9.72 -35.47 22.06
C THR A 334 9.56 -36.50 20.95
N SER A 335 10.60 -36.71 20.13
CA SER A 335 10.52 -37.50 18.90
C SER A 335 9.35 -37.05 18.00
N THR A 336 9.11 -35.75 17.95
CA THR A 336 8.05 -35.16 17.13
C THR A 336 8.61 -34.23 16.07
N ILE A 337 7.77 -33.94 15.07
CA ILE A 337 8.04 -32.95 14.04
C ILE A 337 7.12 -31.77 14.33
N GLU A 338 7.70 -30.62 14.64
CA GLU A 338 6.97 -29.38 14.80
C GLU A 338 6.87 -28.67 13.45
N LEU A 339 5.64 -28.25 13.11
CA LEU A 339 5.35 -27.41 11.96
C LEU A 339 4.95 -26.03 12.45
N LYS A 340 5.73 -25.01 12.11
CA LYS A 340 5.41 -23.60 12.39
C LYS A 340 5.10 -22.89 11.09
N THR A 341 4.00 -22.15 11.04
CA THR A 341 3.73 -21.25 9.91
C THR A 341 4.74 -20.10 9.97
N LYS A 342 5.46 -19.85 8.87
CA LYS A 342 6.38 -18.71 8.78
C LYS A 342 5.67 -17.37 8.71
#